data_AF-A0A845DA38-F1
#
_entry.id   AF-A0A845DA38-F1
#
_cell.length_a   1.000
_cell.length_b   1.000
_cell.length_c   1.000
_cell.angle_alpha   90.00
_cell.angle_beta   90.00
_cell.angle_gamma   90.00
#
_symmetry.space_group_name_H-M   'P 1'
#
loop_
_entity.id
_entity.type
_entity.pdbx_description
1 polymer ?
#
loop_
_entity_poly.entity_id
_entity_poly.type
_entity_poly.pdbx_seq_one_letter_code
_entity_poly.pdbx_strand_id
1 'polypeptide(L)'
;MKSIVQFLEKLLRRALQPARVSDRSSRAVIEDGLRILHATPESHRSYRLPDLSVGDPGAPDPLAAYSWQELRETIYPEREWQ
;
A
#
# COMPACT_ATOMS: atom_id res chain seq x y z
N MET A 1 -7.48 28.54 -19.27
CA MET A 1 -6.50 29.18 -18.35
C MET A 1 -5.25 28.31 -18.29
N LYS A 2 -4.07 28.92 -18.16
CA LYS A 2 -2.81 28.20 -17.90
C LYS A 2 -2.61 28.12 -16.39
N SER A 3 -2.50 26.90 -15.85
CA SER A 3 -2.24 26.66 -14.43
C SER A 3 -0.85 26.06 -14.26
N ILE A 4 -0.12 26.48 -13.22
CA ILE A 4 1.17 25.92 -12.86
C ILE A 4 0.92 24.90 -11.75
N VAL A 5 1.33 23.64 -11.99
CA VAL A 5 1.21 22.56 -11.02
C VAL A 5 2.62 22.13 -10.63
N GLN A 6 2.90 22.15 -9.33
CA GLN A 6 4.17 21.68 -8.79
C GLN A 6 4.07 20.18 -8.49
N PHE A 7 5.09 19.43 -8.89
CA PHE A 7 5.16 17.99 -8.68
C PHE A 7 6.47 17.63 -7.99
N LEU A 8 6.43 16.58 -7.17
CA LEU A 8 7.66 15.89 -6.77
C LEU A 8 8.29 15.25 -8.01
N GLU A 9 9.57 15.49 -8.23
CA GLU A 9 10.27 15.06 -9.44
C GLU A 9 10.21 13.54 -9.67
N LYS A 10 10.27 12.75 -8.60
CA LYS A 10 10.13 11.28 -8.64
C LYS A 10 8.76 10.85 -9.16
N LEU A 11 7.70 11.56 -8.78
CA LEU A 11 6.33 11.27 -9.24
C LEU A 11 6.16 11.67 -10.70
N LEU A 12 6.68 12.83 -11.10
CA LEU A 12 6.64 13.29 -12.48
C LEU A 12 7.35 12.31 -13.42
N ARG A 13 8.55 11.83 -13.05
CA ARG A 13 9.30 10.83 -13.83
C ARG A 13 8.51 9.55 -14.04
N ARG A 14 7.87 9.02 -12.97
CA ARG A 14 7.03 7.82 -13.04
C ARG A 14 5.78 8.03 -13.89
N ALA A 15 5.10 9.16 -13.71
CA ALA A 15 3.86 9.49 -14.43
C ALA A 15 4.09 9.67 -15.94
N LEU A 16 5.26 10.16 -16.35
CA LEU A 16 5.61 10.40 -17.76
C LEU A 16 6.31 9.23 -18.45
N GLN A 17 6.65 8.17 -17.72
CA GLN A 17 7.25 6.96 -18.30
C GLN A 17 6.38 6.34 -19.41
N PRO A 18 5.04 6.30 -19.31
CA PRO A 18 4.16 5.84 -20.40
C PRO A 18 4.15 6.76 -21.63
N ALA A 19 4.38 8.07 -21.46
CA ALA A 19 4.41 9.04 -22.56
C ALA A 19 5.53 8.73 -23.57
N ARG A 20 6.67 8.28 -23.05
CA ARG A 20 7.84 7.86 -23.85
C ARG A 20 7.57 6.64 -24.74
N VAL A 21 6.62 5.80 -24.35
CA VAL A 21 6.29 4.54 -25.04
C VAL A 21 5.10 4.72 -25.99
N SER A 22 4.26 5.75 -25.78
CA SER A 22 2.94 5.86 -26.42
C SER A 22 2.80 7.00 -27.43
N ASP A 23 3.90 7.64 -27.84
CA ASP A 23 3.91 8.81 -28.75
C ASP A 23 2.99 9.97 -28.31
N ARG A 24 2.67 10.02 -27.00
CA ARG A 24 1.85 11.07 -26.43
C ARG A 24 2.72 12.14 -25.80
N SER A 25 2.32 13.40 -25.95
CA SER A 25 2.96 14.49 -25.21
C SER A 25 2.77 14.30 -23.69
N SER A 26 3.76 14.72 -22.91
CA SER A 26 3.68 14.74 -21.45
C SER A 26 2.45 15.47 -20.93
N ARG A 27 2.02 16.52 -21.65
CA ARG A 27 0.82 17.30 -21.33
C ARG A 27 -0.45 16.46 -21.47
N ALA A 28 -0.59 15.71 -22.56
CA ALA A 28 -1.76 14.85 -22.80
C ALA A 28 -1.88 13.77 -21.71
N VAL A 29 -0.77 13.20 -21.27
CA VAL A 29 -0.75 12.20 -20.18
C VAL A 29 -1.19 12.81 -18.85
N ILE A 30 -0.75 14.04 -18.54
CA ILE A 30 -1.17 14.74 -17.32
C ILE A 30 -2.66 15.10 -17.37
N GLU A 31 -3.14 15.64 -18.49
CA GLU A 31 -4.55 16.03 -18.65
C GLU A 31 -5.49 14.81 -18.58
N ASP A 32 -5.13 13.68 -19.22
CA ASP A 32 -5.88 12.44 -19.12
C ASP A 32 -5.88 11.89 -17.68
N GLY A 33 -4.74 11.93 -16.99
CA GLY A 33 -4.64 11.52 -15.59
C GLY A 33 -5.54 12.34 -14.67
N LEU A 34 -5.56 13.67 -14.84
CA LEU A 34 -6.45 14.57 -14.10
C LEU A 34 -7.93 14.27 -14.41
N ARG A 35 -8.27 13.99 -15.68
CA ARG A 35 -9.65 13.63 -16.05
C ARG A 35 -10.09 12.34 -15.35
N ILE A 36 -9.23 11.32 -15.28
CA ILE A 36 -9.52 10.06 -14.59
C ILE A 36 -9.71 10.30 -13.08
N LEU A 37 -8.84 11.09 -12.45
CA LEU A 37 -8.95 11.41 -11.03
C LEU A 37 -10.26 12.15 -10.70
N HIS A 38 -10.68 13.07 -11.56
CA HIS A 38 -11.97 13.77 -11.39
C HIS A 38 -13.20 12.90 -11.69
N ALA A 39 -13.09 11.98 -12.65
CA ALA A 39 -14.18 11.06 -13.01
C ALA A 39 -14.34 9.91 -12.01
N THR A 40 -13.30 9.63 -11.22
CA THR A 40 -13.36 8.64 -10.15
C THR A 40 -14.04 9.31 -8.96
N PRO A 41 -15.29 8.96 -8.60
CA PRO A 41 -15.86 9.43 -7.34
C PRO A 41 -14.88 9.03 -6.23
N GLU A 42 -14.56 9.95 -5.32
CA GLU A 42 -13.74 9.61 -4.15
C GLU A 42 -14.47 8.52 -3.37
N SER A 43 -14.21 7.26 -3.71
CA SER A 43 -14.61 6.16 -2.88
C SER A 43 -13.65 6.24 -1.71
N HIS A 44 -14.07 6.91 -0.65
CA HIS A 44 -13.62 6.61 0.71
C HIS A 44 -14.10 5.18 1.02
N ARG A 45 -13.61 4.19 0.25
CA ARG A 45 -13.76 2.79 0.58
C ARG A 45 -12.82 2.61 1.75
N SER A 46 -13.39 2.69 2.94
CA SER A 46 -12.73 2.28 4.17
C SER A 46 -12.13 0.92 3.89
N TYR A 47 -10.81 0.83 3.86
CA TYR A 47 -10.14 -0.43 3.66
C TYR A 47 -10.54 -1.33 4.83
N ARG A 48 -11.34 -2.37 4.54
CA ARG A 48 -11.69 -3.38 5.53
C ARG A 48 -10.62 -4.45 5.45
N LEU A 49 -9.85 -4.61 6.53
CA LEU A 49 -8.89 -5.68 6.64
C LEU A 49 -9.63 -7.02 6.47
N PRO A 50 -9.22 -7.90 5.55
CA PRO A 50 -9.81 -9.23 5.48
C PRO A 50 -9.53 -9.96 6.78
N ASP A 51 -10.52 -10.72 7.26
CA ASP A 51 -10.31 -11.60 8.40
C ASP A 51 -9.36 -12.73 7.97
N LEU A 52 -8.20 -12.79 8.64
CA LEU A 52 -7.18 -13.83 8.46
C LEU A 52 -6.95 -14.59 9.76
N SER A 53 -7.90 -14.52 10.69
CA SER A 53 -7.91 -15.33 11.91
C SER A 53 -7.86 -16.81 11.54
N VAL A 54 -7.04 -17.56 12.28
CA VAL A 54 -6.92 -19.02 12.15
C VAL A 54 -7.21 -19.67 13.50
N GLY A 55 -7.94 -20.79 13.49
CA GLY A 55 -8.35 -21.51 14.70
C GLY A 55 -9.85 -21.48 14.94
N ASP A 56 -10.28 -22.05 16.07
CA ASP A 56 -11.67 -22.08 16.53
C ASP A 56 -11.90 -20.94 17.56
N PRO A 57 -12.80 -19.97 17.31
CA PRO A 57 -13.08 -18.87 18.24
C PRO A 57 -13.57 -19.30 19.63
N GLY A 58 -14.13 -20.51 19.75
CA GLY A 58 -14.61 -21.05 21.02
C GLY A 58 -13.57 -21.88 21.78
N ALA A 59 -12.42 -22.17 21.18
CA ALA A 59 -11.39 -22.99 21.79
C ALA A 59 -10.59 -22.20 22.83
N PRO A 60 -10.05 -22.87 23.87
CA PRO A 60 -9.10 -22.26 24.80
C PRO A 60 -7.91 -21.67 24.04
N ASP A 61 -7.47 -20.48 24.44
CA ASP A 61 -6.30 -19.83 23.86
C ASP A 61 -5.05 -20.71 24.06
N PRO A 62 -4.44 -21.24 22.98
CA PRO A 62 -3.28 -22.11 23.10
C PRO A 62 -2.04 -21.38 23.66
N LEU A 63 -2.03 -20.05 23.63
CA LEU A 63 -0.93 -19.23 24.15
C LEU A 63 -1.11 -18.89 25.63
N ALA A 64 -2.27 -19.15 26.23
CA ALA A 64 -2.55 -18.83 27.63
C ALA A 64 -1.66 -19.57 28.63
N ALA A 65 -1.06 -20.70 28.23
CA ALA A 65 -0.12 -21.47 29.04
C ALA A 65 1.30 -20.89 29.05
N TYR A 66 1.61 -19.95 28.15
CA TYR A 66 2.95 -19.42 27.99
C TYR A 66 3.10 -18.07 28.71
N SER A 67 4.24 -17.89 29.37
CA SER A 67 4.72 -16.57 29.77
C SER A 67 5.15 -15.75 28.55
N TRP A 68 5.17 -14.43 28.73
CA TRP A 68 5.65 -13.53 27.68
C TRP A 68 7.08 -13.85 27.20
N GLN A 69 7.98 -14.26 28.10
CA GLN A 69 9.34 -14.62 27.73
C GLN A 69 9.39 -15.87 26.84
N GLU A 70 8.63 -16.91 27.16
CA GLU A 70 8.58 -18.15 26.36
C GLU A 70 8.00 -17.89 24.96
N LEU A 71 6.96 -17.04 24.86
CA LEU A 71 6.42 -16.62 23.56
C LEU A 71 7.45 -15.85 22.74
N ARG A 72 8.16 -14.90 23.37
CA ARG A 72 9.18 -14.09 22.70
C ARG A 72 10.29 -14.98 22.14
N GLU A 73 10.80 -15.92 22.92
CA GLU A 73 11.87 -16.84 22.50
C GLU A 73 11.43 -17.77 21.38
N THR A 74 10.17 -18.21 21.38
CA THR A 74 9.61 -19.08 20.33
C THR A 74 9.42 -18.34 19.01
N ILE A 75 8.93 -17.10 19.04
CA ILE A 75 8.63 -16.30 17.83
C ILE A 75 9.89 -15.63 17.28
N TYR A 76 10.75 -15.16 18.18
CA TYR A 76 12.00 -14.46 17.88
C TYR A 76 13.18 -15.22 18.48
N PRO A 77 13.48 -16.44 17.99
CA PRO A 77 14.68 -17.12 18.43
C PRO A 77 15.87 -16.22 18.13
N GLU A 78 16.70 -15.95 19.14
CA GLU A 78 17.94 -15.22 18.93
C GLU A 78 18.76 -16.03 17.91
N ARG A 79 18.88 -15.51 16.69
CA ARG A 79 19.87 -16.03 15.76
C ARG A 79 21.22 -15.67 16.36
N GLU A 80 21.87 -16.64 16.97
CA GLU A 80 23.32 -16.59 17.14
C GLU A 80 23.93 -16.46 15.74
N TRP A 81 24.36 -15.25 15.39
CA TRP A 81 25.25 -15.04 14.27
C TRP A 81 26.62 -15.58 14.69
N GLN A 82 26.88 -16.85 14.40
CA GLN A 82 28.24 -17.41 14.32
C GLN A 82 28.80 -17.22 12.91
#